data_AF-A0A971NPM9-F1
#
_entry.id   AF-A0A971NPM9-F1
#
_cell.length_a   1.000
_cell.length_b   1.000
_cell.length_c   1.000
_cell.angle_alpha   90.00
_cell.angle_beta   90.00
_cell.angle_gamma   90.00
#
_symmetry.space_group_name_H-M   'P 1'
#
loop_
_entity.id
_entity.type
_entity.pdbx_description
1 polymer ?
#
loop_
_entity_poly.entity_id
_entity_poly.type
_entity_poly.pdbx_seq_one_letter_code
_entity_poly.pdbx_strand_id
1 'polypeptide(L)'
;MKIRREGFPFIAVSGLVSLILARLGLKLLGFAPLLFVTWFFRDPERTVPEGENQIISPADGTVLDVVGTEEERVGPCTKVSIFMSVFNVHVNRSPVTGTVIDKRYR
;
A
#
# COMPACT_ATOMS: atom_id res chain seq x y z
N MET A 1 -14.92 -2.85 -5.00
CA MET A 1 -13.49 -2.69 -4.65
C MET A 1 -13.12 -1.24 -4.83
N LYS A 2 -12.67 -0.55 -3.77
CA LYS A 2 -12.28 0.87 -3.88
C LYS A 2 -10.89 0.95 -4.54
N ILE A 3 -10.62 2.06 -5.23
CA ILE A 3 -9.31 2.37 -5.81
C ILE A 3 -8.79 3.62 -5.10
N ARG A 4 -7.49 3.62 -4.79
CA ARG A 4 -6.81 4.76 -4.19
C ARG A 4 -6.83 5.97 -5.12
N ARG A 5 -7.08 7.16 -4.55
CA ARG A 5 -7.16 8.40 -5.33
C ARG A 5 -5.85 8.68 -6.07
N GLU A 6 -4.75 8.33 -5.44
CA GLU A 6 -3.39 8.44 -5.95
C GLU A 6 -3.14 7.53 -7.18
N GLY A 7 -3.96 6.49 -7.36
CA GLY A 7 -3.86 5.57 -8.50
C GLY A 7 -4.47 6.10 -9.80
N PHE A 8 -5.44 7.03 -9.73
CA PHE A 8 -6.15 7.50 -10.92
C PHE A 8 -5.23 8.10 -12.01
N PRO A 9 -4.23 8.94 -11.69
CA PRO A 9 -3.29 9.44 -12.69
C PRO A 9 -2.55 8.31 -13.42
N PHE A 10 -2.09 7.30 -12.70
CA PHE A 10 -1.36 6.16 -13.29
C PHE A 10 -2.29 5.27 -14.14
N ILE A 11 -3.53 5.06 -13.69
CA ILE A 11 -4.55 4.33 -14.44
C ILE A 11 -4.90 5.09 -15.73
N ALA A 12 -5.02 6.42 -15.68
CA ALA A 12 -5.30 7.24 -16.86
C ALA A 12 -4.16 7.18 -17.89
N VAL A 13 -2.90 7.34 -17.45
CA VAL A 13 -1.73 7.25 -18.33
C VAL A 13 -1.59 5.85 -18.93
N SER A 14 -1.70 4.80 -18.11
CA SER A 14 -1.65 3.41 -18.61
C SER A 14 -2.81 3.09 -19.56
N GLY A 15 -4.00 3.66 -19.33
CA GLY A 15 -5.14 3.55 -20.22
C GLY A 15 -4.89 4.21 -21.59
N LEU A 16 -4.32 5.40 -21.61
CA LEU A 16 -3.95 6.10 -22.86
C LEU A 16 -2.90 5.31 -23.65
N VAL A 17 -1.84 4.84 -22.98
CA VAL A 17 -0.80 4.00 -23.60
C VAL A 17 -1.41 2.71 -24.13
N SER A 18 -2.31 2.07 -23.37
CA SER A 18 -3.02 0.87 -23.79
C SER A 18 -3.82 1.10 -25.07
N LEU A 19 -4.53 2.23 -25.17
CA LEU A 19 -5.29 2.59 -26.36
C LEU A 19 -4.39 2.81 -27.58
N ILE A 20 -3.25 3.50 -27.43
CA ILE A 20 -2.29 3.72 -28.51
C ILE A 20 -1.73 2.39 -29.01
N LEU A 21 -1.25 1.52 -28.10
CA LEU A 21 -0.72 0.21 -28.45
C LEU A 21 -1.77 -0.70 -29.09
N ALA A 22 -3.03 -0.59 -28.65
CA ALA A 22 -4.14 -1.32 -29.25
C ALA A 22 -4.37 -0.94 -30.73
N ARG A 23 -4.17 0.33 -31.10
CA ARG A 23 -4.25 0.81 -32.49
C ARG A 23 -3.09 0.33 -33.36
N LEU A 24 -1.94 0.03 -32.74
CA LEU A 24 -0.76 -0.53 -33.40
C LEU A 24 -0.78 -2.07 -33.46
N GLY A 25 -1.87 -2.73 -33.02
CA GLY A 25 -1.98 -4.19 -33.00
C GLY A 25 -1.36 -4.86 -31.77
N LEU A 26 -0.72 -4.11 -30.86
CA LEU A 26 0.00 -4.60 -29.68
C LEU A 26 -0.89 -4.59 -28.41
N LYS A 27 -2.14 -5.01 -28.53
CA LYS A 27 -3.17 -4.90 -27.48
C LYS A 27 -2.75 -5.53 -26.14
N LEU A 28 -2.12 -6.70 -26.18
CA LEU A 28 -1.70 -7.42 -24.97
C LEU A 28 -0.63 -6.65 -24.18
N LEU A 29 0.31 -6.01 -24.89
CA LEU A 29 1.38 -5.22 -24.28
C LEU A 29 0.84 -3.98 -23.56
N GLY A 30 -0.26 -3.40 -24.05
CA GLY A 30 -0.93 -2.29 -23.41
C GLY A 30 -1.90 -2.70 -22.30
N PHE A 31 -2.58 -3.84 -22.43
CA PHE A 31 -3.62 -4.25 -21.50
C PHE A 31 -3.07 -4.80 -20.18
N ALA A 32 -1.99 -5.60 -20.23
CA ALA A 32 -1.43 -6.20 -19.02
C ALA A 32 -0.95 -5.16 -17.98
N PRO A 33 -0.20 -4.10 -18.36
CA PRO A 33 0.19 -3.04 -17.42
C PRO A 33 -0.99 -2.26 -16.87
N LEU A 34 -2.00 -1.95 -17.70
CA LEU A 34 -3.22 -1.27 -17.24
C LEU A 34 -3.94 -2.08 -16.16
N LEU A 35 -4.09 -3.39 -16.39
CA LEU A 35 -4.70 -4.29 -15.41
C LEU A 35 -3.88 -4.35 -14.12
N PHE A 36 -2.56 -4.48 -14.25
CA PHE A 36 -1.65 -4.51 -13.10
C PHE A 36 -1.70 -3.21 -12.28
N VAL A 37 -1.63 -2.04 -12.92
CA VAL A 37 -1.70 -0.73 -12.24
C VAL A 37 -3.03 -0.59 -11.51
N THR A 38 -4.14 -0.93 -12.17
CA THR A 38 -5.48 -0.88 -11.54
C THR A 38 -5.55 -1.81 -10.32
N TRP A 39 -4.96 -3.00 -10.43
CA TRP A 39 -4.91 -3.98 -9.36
C TRP A 39 -3.97 -3.58 -8.22
N PHE A 40 -2.85 -2.92 -8.51
CA PHE A 40 -1.86 -2.45 -7.53
C PHE A 40 -2.45 -1.36 -6.61
N PHE A 41 -3.23 -0.43 -7.18
CA PHE A 41 -3.88 0.65 -6.43
C PHE A 41 -5.22 0.26 -5.79
N ARG A 42 -5.53 -1.04 -5.69
CA ARG A 42 -6.75 -1.51 -5.03
C ARG A 42 -6.74 -1.20 -3.54
N ASP A 43 -7.91 -0.91 -3.01
CA ASP A 43 -8.16 -0.67 -1.59
C ASP A 43 -9.42 -1.45 -1.16
N PRO A 44 -9.28 -2.76 -0.86
CA PRO A 44 -10.39 -3.56 -0.38
C PRO A 44 -10.79 -3.13 1.03
N GLU A 45 -12.07 -3.28 1.34
CA GLU A 45 -12.57 -3.10 2.71
C GLU A 45 -12.00 -4.21 3.61
N ARG A 46 -11.69 -3.86 4.87
CA ARG A 46 -11.14 -4.78 5.86
C ARG A 46 -11.99 -4.75 7.11
N THR A 47 -12.20 -5.92 7.68
CA THR A 47 -12.76 -6.06 9.03
C THR A 47 -11.62 -5.86 10.03
N VAL A 48 -11.77 -4.88 10.92
CA VAL A 48 -10.83 -4.65 12.01
C VAL A 48 -11.26 -5.54 13.18
N PRO A 49 -10.34 -6.32 13.79
CA PRO A 49 -10.64 -7.08 15.00
C PRO A 49 -11.16 -6.17 16.12
N GLU A 50 -12.14 -6.66 16.89
CA GLU A 50 -12.64 -5.94 18.07
C GLU A 50 -11.74 -6.21 19.29
N GLY A 51 -11.62 -5.21 20.17
CA GLY A 51 -10.93 -5.31 21.44
C GLY A 51 -10.21 -4.02 21.85
N GLU A 52 -10.03 -3.85 23.16
CA GLU A 52 -9.25 -2.73 23.71
C GLU A 52 -7.75 -3.08 23.75
N ASN A 53 -6.89 -2.05 23.73
CA ASN A 53 -5.44 -2.17 23.86
C ASN A 53 -4.76 -3.08 22.81
N GLN A 54 -5.31 -3.13 21.60
CA GLN A 54 -4.73 -3.88 20.47
C GLN A 54 -3.93 -2.96 19.53
N ILE A 55 -2.82 -3.49 19.02
CA ILE A 55 -2.07 -2.91 17.90
C ILE A 55 -2.36 -3.79 16.68
N ILE A 56 -2.99 -3.21 15.66
CA ILE A 56 -3.37 -3.93 14.45
C ILE A 56 -2.28 -3.77 13.38
N SER A 57 -2.13 -4.75 12.50
CA SER A 57 -1.17 -4.64 11.39
C SER A 57 -1.49 -3.41 10.52
N PRO A 58 -0.51 -2.50 10.30
CA PRO A 58 -0.74 -1.30 9.49
C PRO A 58 -0.78 -1.59 7.98
N ALA A 59 -0.25 -2.74 7.54
CA ALA A 59 -0.05 -3.06 6.13
C ALA A 59 -0.20 -4.57 5.85
N ASP A 60 -0.40 -4.92 4.58
CA ASP A 60 -0.30 -6.31 4.12
C ASP A 60 1.15 -6.62 3.77
N GLY A 61 1.64 -7.79 4.18
CA GLY A 61 2.99 -8.21 3.86
C GLY A 61 3.48 -9.33 4.74
N THR A 62 4.79 -9.56 4.68
CA THR A 62 5.49 -10.55 5.49
C THR A 62 6.25 -9.85 6.60
N VAL A 63 6.06 -10.28 7.84
CA VAL A 63 6.91 -9.84 8.95
C VAL A 63 8.32 -10.38 8.70
N LEU A 64 9.27 -9.46 8.50
CA LEU A 64 10.68 -9.82 8.31
C LEU A 64 11.41 -9.96 9.64
N ASP A 65 11.08 -9.09 10.60
CA ASP A 65 11.82 -9.01 11.85
C ASP A 65 11.00 -8.36 12.98
N VAL A 66 11.27 -8.79 14.21
CA VAL A 66 10.68 -8.27 15.45
C VAL A 66 11.80 -8.15 16.48
N VAL A 67 12.30 -6.94 16.69
CA VAL A 67 13.50 -6.69 17.50
C VAL A 67 13.31 -5.54 18.47
N GLY A 68 13.91 -5.66 19.66
CA GLY A 68 14.12 -4.52 20.55
C GLY A 68 15.15 -3.56 19.95
N THR A 69 14.88 -2.26 20.00
CA THR A 69 15.76 -1.22 19.49
C THR A 69 15.58 0.06 20.32
N GLU A 70 16.38 1.08 20.02
CA GLU A 70 16.27 2.39 20.61
C GLU A 70 16.05 3.40 19.47
N GLU A 71 14.94 4.14 19.53
CA GLU A 71 14.57 5.15 18.53
C GLU A 71 14.66 6.54 19.15
N GLU A 72 15.20 7.50 18.41
CA GLU A 72 15.50 8.87 18.87
C GLU A 72 14.33 9.57 19.60
N ARG A 73 13.08 9.27 19.22
CA ARG A 73 11.87 9.95 19.70
C ARG A 73 10.99 9.09 20.59
N VAL A 74 11.07 7.78 20.43
CA VAL A 74 10.24 6.84 21.21
C VAL A 74 11.03 6.20 22.35
N GLY A 75 12.35 6.32 22.36
CA GLY A 75 13.23 5.64 23.30
C GLY A 75 13.30 4.13 23.03
N PRO A 76 13.57 3.31 24.06
CA PRO A 76 13.55 1.86 23.95
C PRO A 76 12.20 1.35 23.46
N CYS A 77 12.17 0.65 22.33
CA CYS A 77 10.95 0.19 21.68
C CYS A 77 11.13 -1.15 20.95
N THR A 78 10.01 -1.79 20.59
CA THR A 78 10.00 -2.97 19.71
C THR A 78 9.72 -2.54 18.28
N LYS A 79 10.66 -2.78 17.37
CA LYS A 79 10.52 -2.55 15.94
C LYS A 79 9.99 -3.80 15.25
N VAL A 80 8.87 -3.65 14.54
CA VAL A 80 8.30 -4.67 13.66
C VAL A 80 8.51 -4.25 12.21
N SER A 81 9.25 -5.05 11.44
CA SER A 81 9.52 -4.79 10.02
C SER A 81 8.57 -5.60 9.15
N ILE A 82 7.78 -4.94 8.29
CA ILE A 82 6.83 -5.59 7.37
C ILE A 82 7.26 -5.32 5.93
N PHE A 83 7.50 -6.38 5.16
CA PHE A 83 7.80 -6.28 3.74
C PHE A 83 6.53 -6.42 2.90
N MET A 84 6.24 -5.37 2.12
CA MET A 84 5.15 -5.36 1.15
C MET A 84 5.71 -5.74 -0.22
N SER A 85 5.53 -6.99 -0.63
CA SER A 85 5.73 -7.38 -2.04
C SER A 85 4.75 -6.65 -2.96
N VAL A 86 5.07 -6.57 -4.26
CA VAL A 86 4.21 -6.00 -5.31
C VAL A 86 2.80 -6.58 -5.36
N PHE A 87 2.60 -7.76 -4.76
CA PHE A 87 1.30 -8.41 -4.73
C PHE A 87 0.39 -7.99 -3.58
N ASN A 88 0.94 -7.31 -2.57
CA ASN A 88 0.17 -6.82 -1.44
C ASN A 88 -0.64 -5.57 -1.79
N VAL A 89 -1.62 -5.24 -0.94
CA VAL A 89 -2.30 -3.95 -1.01
C VAL A 89 -1.34 -2.88 -0.51
N HIS A 90 -0.93 -1.95 -1.38
CA HIS A 90 0.05 -0.89 -1.07
C HIS A 90 -0.60 0.30 -0.35
N VAL A 91 -1.20 0.01 0.80
CA VAL A 91 -1.85 0.99 1.67
C VAL A 91 -1.41 0.75 3.10
N ASN A 92 -0.79 1.77 3.71
CA ASN A 92 -0.52 1.81 5.14
C ASN A 92 -1.66 2.52 5.86
N ARG A 93 -2.17 1.90 6.93
CA ARG A 93 -3.20 2.45 7.83
C ARG A 93 -2.61 2.65 9.22
N SER A 94 -3.28 3.47 10.03
CA SER A 94 -2.87 3.62 11.43
C SER A 94 -3.07 2.29 12.17
N PRO A 95 -2.05 1.77 12.87
CA PRO A 95 -2.18 0.53 13.63
C PRO A 95 -2.91 0.71 14.97
N VAL A 96 -3.06 1.96 15.40
CA VAL A 96 -3.69 2.37 16.67
C VAL A 96 -4.52 3.65 16.49
N THR A 97 -5.44 3.91 17.42
CA THR A 97 -6.10 5.21 17.56
C THR A 97 -5.11 6.22 18.15
N GLY A 98 -5.05 7.43 17.57
CA GLY A 98 -4.18 8.48 18.08
C GLY A 98 -4.23 9.74 17.22
N THR A 99 -3.48 10.75 17.63
CA THR A 99 -3.30 11.99 16.87
C THR A 99 -1.90 12.03 16.28
N VAL A 100 -1.80 12.34 14.99
CA VAL A 100 -0.50 12.55 14.33
C VAL A 100 0.04 13.90 14.78
N ILE A 101 1.16 13.89 15.52
CA ILE A 101 1.80 15.10 16.07
C ILE A 101 3.02 15.59 15.28
N ASP A 102 3.60 14.74 14.42
CA ASP A 102 4.73 15.11 13.58
C ASP A 102 4.80 14.21 12.32
N LYS A 103 5.39 14.73 11.24
CA LYS A 103 5.67 14.00 10.01
C LYS A 103 7.01 14.46 9.45
N ARG A 104 7.96 13.52 9.31
CA ARG A 104 9.29 13.79 8.72
C ARG A 104 9.43 13.10 7.37
N TYR A 105 10.10 13.76 6.45
CA TYR A 105 10.60 13.19 5.20
C TYR A 105 12.12 13.21 5.31
N ARG A 106 12.73 12.03 5.30
CA ARG A 106 14.19 11.85 5.30
C ARG A 106 14.60 11.36 3.93
#